data_AF-A0A1H0TMH8-F1
#
_entry.id   AF-A0A1H0TMH8-F1
#
_cell.length_a   1.000
_cell.length_b   1.000
_cell.length_c   1.000
_cell.angle_alpha   90.00
_cell.angle_beta   90.00
_cell.angle_gamma   90.00
#
_symmetry.space_group_name_H-M   'P 1'
#
loop_
_entity.id
_entity.type
_entity.pdbx_description
1 polymer ?
#
loop_
_entity_poly.entity_id
_entity_poly.type
_entity_poly.pdbx_seq_one_letter_code
_entity_poly.pdbx_strand_id
1 'polypeptide(L)' 'MKFGMIGAGTLSRAIAGDSVKAGHDVVFSNSRGPETLKEIVDAFGPDLHLPHLWRYRSQY' A
#
# COMPACT_ATOMS: atom_id res chain seq x y z
N MET A 1 -4.06 13.18 4.57
CA MET A 1 -4.19 13.26 3.09
C MET A 1 -3.92 11.88 2.50
N LYS A 2 -4.31 11.61 1.24
CA LYS A 2 -4.09 10.30 0.59
C LYS A 2 -2.88 10.35 -0.34
N PHE A 3 -1.90 9.48 -0.14
CA PHE A 3 -0.70 9.36 -0.96
C PHE A 3 -0.75 8.09 -1.81
N GLY A 4 -0.60 8.23 -3.12
CA GLY A 4 -0.49 7.11 -4.05
C GLY A 4 0.96 6.88 -4.46
N MET A 5 1.44 5.65 -4.34
CA MET A 5 2.79 5.26 -4.73
C MET A 5 2.77 4.28 -5.89
N ILE A 6 3.41 4.68 -6.99
CA ILE A 6 3.62 3.81 -8.15
C ILE A 6 4.92 3.04 -7.94
N GLY A 7 4.78 1.76 -7.62
CA GLY A 7 5.86 0.88 -7.20
C GLY A 7 6.03 0.82 -5.69
N ALA A 8 6.54 -0.32 -5.21
CA ALA A 8 6.67 -0.64 -3.78
C ALA A 8 8.12 -0.93 -3.36
N GLY A 9 9.06 -0.23 -4.02
CA GLY A 9 10.49 -0.32 -3.74
C GLY A 9 10.91 0.49 -2.52
N THR A 10 12.21 0.49 -2.23
CA THR A 10 12.81 1.08 -1.02
C THR A 10 12.42 2.55 -0.80
N LEU A 11 12.41 3.37 -1.85
CA LEU A 11 12.04 4.78 -1.76
C LEU A 11 10.57 4.98 -1.37
N SER A 12 9.66 4.27 -2.05
CA SER A 12 8.24 4.28 -1.73
C SER A 12 8.00 3.88 -0.27
N ARG A 13 8.67 2.82 0.20
CA ARG A 13 8.57 2.36 1.59
C ARG A 13 9.04 3.42 2.59
N ALA A 14 10.14 4.13 2.32
CA ALA A 14 10.64 5.18 3.20
C ALA A 14 9.63 6.33 3.35
N ILE A 15 9.11 6.84 2.22
CA ILE A 15 8.13 7.93 2.21
C ILE A 15 6.80 7.47 2.83
N ALA A 16 6.41 6.20 2.64
CA ALA A 16 5.20 5.64 3.20
C ALA A 16 5.26 5.58 4.73
N GLY A 17 6.41 5.21 5.29
CA GLY A 17 6.62 5.21 6.73
C GLY A 17 6.41 6.58 7.36
N ASP A 18 6.97 7.63 6.77
CA ASP A 18 6.79 9.00 7.29
C ASP A 18 5.36 9.50 7.09
N SER A 19 4.73 9.15 5.97
CA SER A 19 3.34 9.51 5.69
C SER A 19 2.37 8.84 6.67
N VAL A 20 2.54 7.55 6.96
CA VAL A 20 1.73 6.80 7.93
C VAL A 20 1.92 7.38 9.34
N LYS A 21 3.17 7.68 9.75
CA LYS A 21 3.45 8.35 11.04
C LYS A 21 2.79 9.72 11.15
N ALA A 22 2.64 10.43 10.03
CA ALA A 22 1.94 11.71 9.97
C ALA A 22 0.39 11.56 9.94
N GLY A 23 -0.14 10.34 10.06
CA GLY A 23 -1.58 10.07 10.01
C GLY A 23 -2.16 10.24 8.60
N HIS A 24 -1.38 9.92 7.57
CA HIS A 24 -1.82 9.97 6.18
C HIS A 24 -2.01 8.56 5.62
N ASP A 25 -3.12 8.36 4.90
CA ASP A 25 -3.38 7.13 4.17
C ASP A 25 -2.38 6.99 3.01
N VAL A 26 -1.76 5.82 2.89
CA VAL A 26 -0.85 5.50 1.78
C VAL A 26 -1.38 4.30 1.01
N VAL A 27 -1.38 4.41 -0.32
CA VAL A 27 -1.80 3.37 -1.26
C VAL A 27 -0.61 3.01 -2.14
N PHE A 28 -0.31 1.71 -2.24
CA PHE A 28 0.69 1.21 -3.19
C PHE A 28 0.03 0.63 -4.44
N SER A 29 0.65 0.87 -5.58
CA SER A 29 0.33 0.25 -6.87
C SER A 29 1.56 -0.45 -7.42
N ASN A 30 1.42 -1.66 -7.95
CA ASN A 30 2.48 -2.29 -8.71
C ASN A 30 1.91 -3.28 -9.73
N SER A 31 2.66 -3.53 -10.81
CA SER A 31 2.23 -4.38 -11.92
C SER A 31 2.36 -5.88 -11.66
N ARG A 32 3.16 -6.30 -10.68
CA ARG A 32 3.45 -7.70 -10.29
C ARG A 32 2.43 -8.28 -9.32
N GLY A 33 1.18 -7.83 -9.40
CA GLY A 33 0.10 -8.33 -8.56
C GLY A 33 0.17 -7.88 -7.09
N PRO A 34 -0.95 -7.96 -6.37
CA PRO A 34 -1.06 -7.47 -5.01
C PRO A 34 -0.41 -8.40 -3.96
N GLU A 35 -0.08 -9.64 -4.30
CA GLU A 35 0.67 -10.59 -3.45
C GLU A 35 2.05 -10.04 -3.05
N THR A 36 2.71 -9.32 -3.95
CA THR A 36 4.02 -8.69 -3.70
C THR A 36 3.92 -7.46 -2.80
N LEU A 37 2.71 -6.95 -2.55
CA LEU A 37 2.45 -5.84 -1.63
C LEU A 37 2.08 -6.32 -0.22
N LYS A 38 1.76 -7.60 -0.05
CA LYS A 38 1.24 -8.13 1.23
C LYS A 38 2.26 -7.99 2.36
N GLU A 39 3.51 -8.35 2.11
CA GLU A 39 4.63 -8.17 3.06
C GLU A 39 4.85 -6.69 3.44
N ILE A 40 4.60 -5.77 2.50
CA ILE A 40 4.74 -4.33 2.72
C ILE A 40 3.61 -3.84 3.62
N VAL A 41 2.38 -4.28 3.35
CA VAL A 41 1.21 -3.93 4.16
C VAL A 41 1.35 -4.48 5.57
N ASP A 42 1.82 -5.72 5.71
CA ASP A 42 2.11 -6.34 7.00
C ASP A 42 3.20 -5.58 7.78
N ALA A 43 4.19 -5.01 7.07
CA ALA A 43 5.26 -4.22 7.69
C ALA A 43 4.82 -2.82 8.14
N PHE A 44 3.83 -2.21 7.48
CA PHE A 44 3.34 -0.86 7.82
C PHE A 44 2.07 -0.86 8.70
N GLY A 45 1.40 -2.01 8.87
CA GLY A 45 0.27 -2.16 9.77
C GLY A 45 -1.06 -1.57 9.24
N PRO A 46 -2.14 -1.60 10.05
CA PRO A 46 -3.51 -1.31 9.62
C PRO A 46 -3.76 0.13 9.16
N ASP A 47 -2.84 1.07 9.44
CA ASP A 47 -2.90 2.45 8.90
C ASP A 47 -2.57 2.51 7.40
N LEU A 48 -2.05 1.42 6.82
CA LEU A 48 -1.91 1.27 5.39
C LEU A 48 -3.21 0.76 4.76
N HIS A 49 -4.08 1.69 4.38
CA HIS A 49 -5.35 1.37 3.74
C HIS A 49 -5.14 0.87 2.30
N LEU A 50 -5.17 -0.44 2.10
CA LEU A 50 -5.33 -1.01 0.76
C LEU A 50 -6.72 -0.63 0.21
N PRO A 51 -6.82 -0.07 -1.00
CA PRO A 51 -8.11 0.26 -1.56
C PRO A 51 -8.96 -1.01 -1.75
N HIS A 52 -10.26 -0.79 -1.58
CA HIS A 52 -11.44 -1.66 -1.58
C HIS A 52 -11.61 -2.49 -2.87
N LEU A 53 -10.67 -2.36 -3.82
CA LEU A 53 -10.56 -3.14 -5.05
C LEU A 53 -10.25 -4.63 -4.82
N TRP A 54 -9.80 -5.02 -3.63
CA TRP A 54 -9.61 -6.43 -3.26
C TRP A 54 -10.92 -7.21 -3.09
N ARG A 55 -12.05 -6.52 -2.80
CA ARG A 55 -13.32 -7.21 -2.54
C ARG A 55 -14.06 -7.63 -3.82
N TYR A 56 -13.56 -7.23 -5.00
CA TYR A 56 -14.26 -7.42 -6.28
C TYR A 56 -13.54 -8.35 -7.28
N ARG A 57 -12.35 -8.88 -6.97
CA ARG A 57 -11.59 -9.73 -7.90
C ARG A 57 -11.18 -11.08 -7.28
N SER A 58 -12.12 -11.68 -6.54
CA SER A 58 -12.06 -13.07 -6.08
C SER A 58 -13.33 -13.83 -6.48
N GLN A 59 -13.87 -13.50 -7.65
CA GLN A 59 -14.72 -14.34 -8.48
C GLN A 59 -14.33 -13.97 -9.92
N TYR A 60 -14.18 -14.97 -10.78
CA TYR A 60 -13.52 -14.96 -12.10
C TYR A 60 -12.01 -15.22 -12.08
#